data_AF-A0A7W1AKR1-F1
#
_entry.id   AF-A0A7W1AKR1-F1
#
_cell.length_a   1.000
_cell.length_b   1.000
_cell.length_c   1.000
_cell.angle_alpha   90.00
_cell.angle_beta   90.00
_cell.angle_gamma   90.00
#
_symmetry.space_group_name_H-M   'P 1'
#
loop_
_entity.id
_entity.type
_entity.pdbx_description
1 polymer ?
#
loop_
_entity_poly.entity_id
_entity_poly.type
_entity_poly.pdbx_seq_one_letter_code
_entity_poly.pdbx_strand_id
1 'polypeptide(L)'
;MDRRLALSVSTREDLEAALRARPDDSTLLVYADLLQAQGDPRGELIALDLRPPEQSTNGLETRRGQLLAAWLGDDVDVQFDAGAQLWHAGELDATYATFDCGFIDVFVDDQGDDAMLAQLLHGPAGDHLRRVSLSGSTELLSVMLSHLAVKPRPWLQHLALSRPHSSSMLVDPGLGEKLTVATPHLEVLDLLGINLFDRFAHPNVRELGITGFESIDLVGGAPFAALHAIDFAFDGDRPTPRGLFAPSRVPALRRLCCTREEPGRRLFEELGSLAVAAQITQLEISSIRSPRDHALVQAGIDRMPMLRELSIARAYAMYGRVEEFRHPWARVKVAPPSPWPPREALDQLLVIDGFSADLAELVDVLEEQYEDLPEPHRSTWYRFWTTIDSLQGEQAFNAADLESALGALVLPPHVAALRDHLRARITQRRQNFFAIMSWL
;
A
#
# COMPACT_ATOMS: atom_id res chain seq x y z
N MET A 1 -24.88 -35.89 31.79
CA MET A 1 -24.60 -34.68 30.99
C MET A 1 -23.34 -34.95 30.19
N ASP A 2 -23.51 -35.65 29.07
CA ASP A 2 -22.45 -35.97 28.11
C ASP A 2 -22.23 -34.76 27.20
N ARG A 3 -21.17 -34.00 27.47
CA ARG A 3 -20.66 -32.95 26.57
C ARG A 3 -19.44 -33.48 25.83
N ARG A 4 -19.54 -34.68 25.25
CA ARG A 4 -18.70 -35.06 24.11
C ARG A 4 -19.23 -34.31 22.91
N LEU A 5 -18.87 -33.02 22.82
CA LEU A 5 -18.84 -32.33 21.54
C LEU A 5 -17.93 -33.19 20.66
N ALA A 6 -18.54 -33.92 19.72
CA ALA A 6 -17.79 -34.47 18.61
C ALA A 6 -17.10 -33.28 17.96
N LEU A 7 -15.80 -33.15 18.21
CA LEU A 7 -14.92 -32.29 17.43
C LEU A 7 -15.02 -32.86 16.01
N SER A 8 -15.94 -32.30 15.21
CA SER A 8 -15.97 -32.55 13.78
C SER A 8 -14.58 -32.21 13.29
N VAL A 9 -13.85 -33.21 12.81
CA VAL A 9 -12.54 -32.98 12.18
C VAL A 9 -12.83 -32.08 10.99
N SER A 10 -12.47 -30.80 11.08
CA SER A 10 -12.64 -29.87 9.97
C SER A 10 -11.89 -30.43 8.77
N THR A 11 -12.55 -30.47 7.61
CA THR A 11 -11.89 -30.92 6.40
C THR A 11 -10.87 -29.87 5.95
N ARG A 12 -9.95 -30.26 5.06
CA ARG A 12 -9.04 -29.30 4.42
C ARG A 12 -9.83 -28.14 3.79
N GLU A 13 -10.87 -28.47 3.03
CA GLU A 13 -11.71 -27.49 2.35
C GLU A 13 -12.38 -26.50 3.33
N ASP A 14 -12.83 -26.97 4.49
CA ASP A 14 -13.41 -26.10 5.54
C ASP A 14 -12.38 -25.11 6.09
N LEU A 15 -11.16 -25.58 6.36
CA LEU A 15 -10.07 -24.73 6.83
C LEU A 15 -9.64 -23.72 5.77
N GLU A 16 -9.50 -24.15 4.51
CA GLU A 16 -9.14 -23.26 3.40
C GLU A 16 -10.24 -22.20 3.14
N ALA A 17 -11.51 -22.57 3.27
CA ALA A 17 -12.62 -21.62 3.20
C ALA A 17 -12.60 -20.62 4.38
N ALA A 18 -12.33 -21.08 5.60
CA ALA A 18 -12.20 -20.23 6.77
C ALA A 18 -11.04 -19.23 6.63
N LEU A 19 -9.87 -19.70 6.20
CA LEU A 19 -8.69 -18.87 5.96
C LEU A 19 -8.92 -17.81 4.88
N ARG A 20 -9.62 -18.16 3.79
CA ARG A 20 -9.98 -17.16 2.76
C ARG A 20 -10.95 -16.10 3.30
N ALA A 21 -11.91 -16.49 4.13
CA ALA A 21 -12.88 -15.56 4.69
C ALA A 21 -12.27 -14.64 5.76
N ARG A 22 -11.39 -15.20 6.59
CA ARG A 22 -10.67 -14.46 7.63
C ARG A 22 -9.40 -15.22 8.02
N PRO A 23 -8.22 -14.78 7.58
CA PRO A 23 -6.96 -15.32 8.06
C PRO A 23 -6.84 -15.08 9.58
N ASP A 24 -6.63 -16.14 10.35
CA ASP A 24 -6.30 -16.05 11.77
C ASP A 24 -5.35 -17.17 12.19
N ASP A 25 -4.47 -16.86 13.15
CA ASP A 25 -3.40 -17.76 13.62
C ASP A 25 -3.95 -19.09 14.12
N SER A 26 -5.13 -19.07 14.75
CA SER A 26 -5.74 -20.28 15.29
C SER A 26 -6.14 -21.27 14.20
N THR A 27 -6.72 -20.76 13.11
CA THR A 27 -7.09 -21.56 11.94
C THR A 27 -5.84 -22.00 11.18
N LEU A 28 -4.83 -21.13 11.05
CA LEU A 28 -3.55 -21.45 10.41
C LEU A 28 -2.81 -22.58 11.15
N LEU A 29 -2.81 -22.59 12.49
CA LEU A 29 -2.20 -23.69 13.26
C LEU A 29 -2.87 -25.04 13.00
N VAL A 30 -4.21 -25.08 12.97
CA VAL A 30 -4.95 -26.32 12.66
C VAL A 30 -4.71 -26.77 11.22
N TYR A 31 -4.63 -25.82 10.29
CA TYR A 31 -4.28 -26.09 8.90
C TYR A 31 -2.83 -26.58 8.76
N ALA A 32 -1.90 -26.02 9.51
CA ALA A 32 -0.51 -26.45 9.56
C ALA A 32 -0.36 -27.90 10.02
N ASP A 33 -1.03 -28.28 11.11
CA ASP A 33 -1.06 -29.66 11.62
C ASP A 33 -1.61 -30.64 10.57
N LEU A 34 -2.69 -30.24 9.88
CA LEU A 34 -3.30 -31.04 8.82
C LEU A 34 -2.33 -31.23 7.63
N LEU A 35 -1.65 -30.18 7.20
CA LEU A 35 -0.67 -30.23 6.12
C LEU A 35 0.55 -31.08 6.50
N GLN A 36 1.06 -30.93 7.72
CA GLN A 36 2.18 -31.73 8.21
C GLN A 36 1.81 -33.22 8.29
N ALA A 37 0.58 -33.55 8.73
CA ALA A 37 0.08 -34.92 8.72
C ALA A 37 -0.02 -35.53 7.31
N GLN A 38 -0.12 -34.69 6.27
CA GLN A 38 -0.10 -35.08 4.85
C GLN A 38 1.31 -35.12 4.25
N GLY A 39 2.34 -34.73 5.01
CA GLY A 39 3.71 -34.60 4.51
C GLY A 39 3.95 -33.37 3.63
N ASP A 40 3.05 -32.38 3.66
CA ASP A 40 3.22 -31.12 2.94
C ASP A 40 4.17 -30.20 3.73
N PRO A 41 5.31 -29.76 3.15
CA PRO A 41 6.31 -28.94 3.83
C PRO A 41 5.76 -27.60 4.33
N ARG A 42 4.67 -27.10 3.74
CA ARG A 42 4.03 -25.86 4.17
C ARG A 42 3.47 -25.94 5.58
N GLY A 43 3.08 -27.13 6.06
CA GLY A 43 2.61 -27.30 7.44
C GLY A 43 3.67 -26.88 8.46
N GLU A 44 4.92 -27.33 8.26
CA GLU A 44 6.02 -26.93 9.13
C GLU A 44 6.42 -25.45 8.93
N LEU A 45 6.37 -24.94 7.69
CA LEU A 45 6.62 -23.51 7.42
C LEU A 45 5.65 -22.60 8.18
N ILE A 46 4.34 -22.88 8.12
CA ILE A 46 3.33 -22.13 8.86
C ILE A 46 3.61 -22.19 10.36
N ALA A 47 3.92 -23.37 10.88
CA ALA A 47 4.24 -23.55 12.31
C ALA A 47 5.53 -22.84 12.74
N LEU A 48 6.47 -22.55 11.82
CA LEU A 48 7.65 -21.72 12.08
C LEU A 48 7.31 -20.23 12.04
N ASP A 49 6.55 -19.80 11.03
CA ASP A 49 6.17 -18.40 10.82
C ASP A 49 5.29 -17.85 11.96
N LEU A 50 4.46 -18.70 12.58
CA LEU A 50 3.61 -18.33 13.72
C LEU A 50 4.34 -18.33 15.08
N ARG A 51 5.64 -18.60 15.13
CA ARG A 51 6.39 -18.57 16.40
C ARG A 51 6.72 -17.14 16.81
N PRO A 52 6.68 -16.82 18.11
CA PRO A 52 7.17 -15.54 18.61
C PRO A 52 8.63 -15.32 18.22
N PRO A 53 9.02 -14.09 17.80
CA PRO A 53 10.38 -13.78 17.39
C PRO A 53 11.45 -14.10 18.45
N GLU A 54 11.12 -14.05 19.75
CA GLU A 54 12.07 -14.37 20.83
C GLU A 54 12.53 -15.83 20.85
N GLN A 55 11.83 -16.71 20.11
CA GLN A 55 12.17 -18.12 19.97
C GLN A 55 12.96 -18.40 18.68
N SER A 56 13.29 -17.36 17.91
CA SER A 56 14.11 -17.50 16.72
C SER A 56 15.55 -17.88 17.11
N THR A 57 16.01 -19.02 16.63
CA THR A 57 17.41 -19.46 16.75
C THR A 57 17.94 -19.67 15.33
N ASN A 58 19.25 -19.52 15.12
CA ASN A 58 19.89 -19.67 13.81
C ASN A 58 19.54 -21.00 13.10
N GLY A 59 19.17 -22.05 13.85
CA GLY A 59 18.72 -23.32 13.28
C GLY A 59 17.35 -23.26 12.58
N LEU A 60 16.47 -22.33 12.97
CA LEU A 60 15.15 -22.19 12.38
C LEU A 60 15.20 -21.57 10.99
N GLU A 61 16.07 -20.58 10.76
CA GLU A 61 16.29 -19.99 9.43
C GLU A 61 16.79 -21.07 8.45
N THR A 62 17.80 -21.85 8.85
CA THR A 62 18.30 -22.97 8.04
C THR A 62 17.19 -23.97 7.72
N ARG A 63 16.35 -24.30 8.71
CA ARG A 63 15.22 -25.22 8.50
C ARG A 63 14.16 -24.64 7.57
N ARG A 64 13.84 -23.35 7.69
CA ARG A 64 12.91 -22.64 6.82
C ARG A 64 13.37 -22.68 5.36
N GLY A 65 14.64 -22.39 5.09
CA GLY A 65 15.23 -22.50 3.75
C GLY A 65 15.12 -23.91 3.16
N GLN A 66 15.38 -24.96 3.95
CA GLN A 66 15.21 -26.35 3.50
C GLN A 66 13.76 -26.69 3.13
N LEU A 67 12.79 -26.21 3.92
CA LEU A 67 11.37 -26.45 3.65
C LEU A 67 10.89 -25.69 2.42
N LEU A 68 11.37 -24.46 2.21
CA LEU A 68 11.09 -23.68 1.00
C LEU A 68 11.66 -24.39 -0.24
N ALA A 69 12.92 -24.81 -0.21
CA ALA A 69 13.51 -25.58 -1.30
C ALA A 69 12.72 -26.87 -1.61
N ALA A 70 12.29 -27.60 -0.57
CA ALA A 70 11.47 -28.80 -0.74
C ALA A 70 10.08 -28.51 -1.34
N TRP A 71 9.50 -27.34 -1.05
CA TRP A 71 8.21 -26.93 -1.59
C TRP A 71 8.29 -26.44 -3.03
N LEU A 72 9.27 -25.59 -3.34
CA LEU A 72 9.41 -24.94 -4.64
C LEU A 72 10.08 -25.85 -5.68
N GLY A 73 10.86 -26.83 -5.22
CA GLY A 73 11.67 -27.71 -6.05
C GLY A 73 13.13 -27.25 -6.13
N ASP A 74 14.02 -28.18 -6.46
CA ASP A 74 15.48 -27.97 -6.46
C ASP A 74 15.96 -26.91 -7.48
N ASP A 75 15.11 -26.59 -8.45
CA ASP A 75 15.42 -25.63 -9.53
C ASP A 75 15.10 -24.17 -9.15
N VAL A 76 14.55 -23.90 -7.95
CA VAL A 76 14.25 -22.54 -7.48
C VAL A 76 15.26 -22.15 -6.40
N ASP A 77 16.10 -21.16 -6.68
CA ASP A 77 17.03 -20.62 -5.70
C ASP A 77 16.29 -19.75 -4.68
N VAL A 78 16.49 -20.04 -3.39
CA VAL A 78 15.84 -19.36 -2.27
C VAL A 78 16.90 -18.75 -1.37
N GLN A 79 16.78 -17.45 -1.13
CA GLN A 79 17.75 -16.64 -0.40
C GLN A 79 17.08 -15.96 0.80
N PHE A 80 17.88 -15.65 1.82
CA PHE A 80 17.45 -14.87 2.97
C PHE A 80 18.14 -13.51 2.96
N ASP A 81 17.34 -12.45 2.87
CA ASP A 81 17.80 -11.08 3.03
C ASP A 81 17.75 -10.69 4.51
N ALA A 82 18.92 -10.52 5.13
CA ALA A 82 19.03 -10.16 6.53
C ALA A 82 18.63 -8.71 6.83
N GLY A 83 18.70 -7.81 5.84
CA GLY A 83 18.27 -6.41 5.99
C GLY A 83 16.75 -6.28 5.99
N ALA A 84 16.08 -7.00 5.10
CA ALA A 84 14.63 -7.08 5.01
C ALA A 84 14.00 -8.12 5.96
N GLN A 85 14.82 -8.99 6.57
CA GLN A 85 14.38 -10.14 7.38
C GLN A 85 13.38 -11.02 6.63
N LEU A 86 13.67 -11.29 5.36
CA LEU A 86 12.73 -11.87 4.41
C LEU A 86 13.38 -13.00 3.62
N TRP A 87 12.66 -14.10 3.45
CA TRP A 87 13.04 -15.11 2.47
C TRP A 87 12.39 -14.80 1.12
N HIS A 88 13.19 -14.86 0.07
CA HIS A 88 12.72 -14.66 -1.29
C HIS A 88 13.31 -15.70 -2.25
N ALA A 89 12.62 -15.92 -3.37
CA ALA A 89 13.18 -16.54 -4.55
C ALA A 89 13.28 -15.49 -5.65
N GLY A 90 14.31 -15.56 -6.49
CA GLY A 90 14.55 -14.56 -7.54
C GLY A 90 15.33 -13.32 -7.08
N GLU A 91 15.33 -12.29 -7.91
CA GLU A 91 16.09 -11.05 -7.73
C GLU A 91 15.17 -9.94 -7.19
N LEU A 92 15.50 -9.37 -6.03
CA LEU A 92 14.68 -8.34 -5.37
C LEU A 92 14.49 -7.06 -6.19
N ASP A 93 15.46 -6.76 -7.06
CA ASP A 93 15.43 -5.63 -7.99
C ASP A 93 14.84 -6.01 -9.37
N ALA A 94 14.21 -7.19 -9.50
CA ALA A 94 13.55 -7.63 -10.72
C ALA A 94 12.28 -8.47 -10.47
N THR A 95 12.31 -9.77 -10.80
CA THR A 95 11.27 -10.74 -10.42
C THR A 95 11.64 -11.42 -9.12
N TYR A 96 10.79 -11.33 -8.12
CA TYR A 96 10.94 -12.10 -6.88
C TYR A 96 9.61 -12.61 -6.32
N ALA A 97 9.70 -13.66 -5.52
CA ALA A 97 8.60 -14.20 -4.75
C ALA A 97 8.96 -14.22 -3.27
N THR A 98 7.98 -13.92 -2.41
CA THR A 98 8.11 -13.92 -0.96
C THR A 98 7.15 -14.94 -0.35
N PHE A 99 7.49 -15.41 0.86
CA PHE A 99 6.79 -16.53 1.49
C PHE A 99 6.33 -16.18 2.90
N ASP A 100 5.03 -16.33 3.13
CA ASP A 100 4.40 -16.02 4.39
C ASP A 100 3.28 -17.02 4.68
N CYS A 101 3.37 -17.72 5.80
CA CYS A 101 2.34 -18.64 6.30
C CYS A 101 1.89 -19.66 5.23
N GLY A 102 2.83 -20.21 4.45
CA GLY A 102 2.55 -21.21 3.42
C GLY A 102 1.86 -20.67 2.16
N PHE A 103 1.84 -19.34 1.98
CA PHE A 103 1.38 -18.65 0.78
C PHE A 103 2.53 -17.91 0.09
N ILE A 104 2.30 -17.54 -1.17
CA ILE A 104 3.29 -16.87 -2.02
C ILE A 104 2.74 -15.55 -2.51
N ASP A 105 3.53 -14.50 -2.35
CA ASP A 105 3.30 -13.20 -2.98
C ASP A 105 4.41 -12.97 -4.02
N VAL A 106 4.01 -12.64 -5.25
CA VAL A 106 4.91 -12.48 -6.39
C VAL A 106 4.96 -11.03 -6.84
N PHE A 107 6.17 -10.55 -7.10
CA PHE A 107 6.46 -9.22 -7.61
C PHE A 107 7.31 -9.34 -8.88
N VAL A 108 6.87 -8.67 -9.93
CA VAL A 108 7.57 -8.60 -11.23
C VAL A 108 7.65 -7.14 -11.60
N ASP A 109 8.86 -6.66 -11.89
CA ASP A 109 9.09 -5.31 -12.39
C ASP A 109 9.38 -5.31 -13.91
N ASP A 110 9.82 -4.16 -14.44
CA ASP A 110 10.09 -4.00 -15.87
C ASP A 110 11.38 -4.69 -16.36
N GLN A 111 12.23 -5.16 -15.45
CA GLN A 111 13.41 -5.98 -15.73
C GLN A 111 13.16 -7.48 -15.51
N GLY A 112 11.95 -7.84 -15.11
CA GLY A 112 11.60 -9.20 -14.69
C GLY A 112 11.85 -10.29 -15.73
N ASP A 113 12.29 -11.46 -15.25
CA ASP A 113 12.43 -12.69 -16.04
C ASP A 113 11.13 -13.51 -16.07
N ASP A 114 10.65 -13.82 -17.27
CA ASP A 114 9.49 -14.70 -17.51
C ASP A 114 9.75 -16.13 -17.06
N ALA A 115 10.97 -16.64 -17.21
CA ALA A 115 11.25 -18.05 -16.97
C ALA A 115 11.04 -18.44 -15.51
N MET A 116 11.54 -17.61 -14.60
CA MET A 116 11.34 -17.79 -13.16
C MET A 116 9.85 -17.72 -12.78
N LEU A 117 9.10 -16.73 -13.32
CA LEU A 117 7.68 -16.62 -13.02
C LEU A 117 6.91 -17.85 -13.53
N ALA A 118 7.15 -18.25 -14.78
CA ALA A 118 6.53 -19.41 -15.37
C ALA A 118 6.82 -20.67 -14.54
N GLN A 119 8.04 -20.84 -14.04
CA GLN A 119 8.41 -21.96 -13.18
C GLN A 119 7.60 -21.97 -11.87
N LEU A 120 7.52 -20.83 -11.17
CA LEU A 120 6.73 -20.70 -9.94
C LEU A 120 5.24 -20.92 -10.18
N LEU A 121 4.68 -20.27 -11.21
CA LEU A 121 3.26 -20.33 -11.52
C LEU A 121 2.82 -21.71 -12.03
N HIS A 122 3.67 -22.44 -12.74
CA HIS A 122 3.35 -23.79 -13.19
C HIS A 122 3.67 -24.87 -12.15
N GLY A 123 4.57 -24.58 -11.21
CA GLY A 123 4.90 -25.48 -10.10
C GLY A 123 3.81 -25.62 -9.04
N PRO A 124 4.09 -26.39 -7.96
CA PRO A 124 3.19 -26.57 -6.80
C PRO A 124 2.91 -25.26 -6.07
N ALA A 125 3.89 -24.38 -6.04
CA ALA A 125 3.85 -23.01 -5.52
C ALA A 125 2.67 -22.20 -6.07
N GLY A 126 2.45 -22.26 -7.39
CA GLY A 126 1.45 -21.45 -8.07
C GLY A 126 -0.01 -21.71 -7.68
N ASP A 127 -0.31 -22.81 -6.99
CA ASP A 127 -1.66 -23.09 -6.47
C ASP A 127 -1.93 -22.31 -5.18
N HIS A 128 -0.88 -21.81 -4.50
CA HIS A 128 -0.95 -21.07 -3.24
C HIS A 128 -0.51 -19.60 -3.38
N LEU A 129 -0.57 -19.11 -4.61
CA LEU A 129 -0.37 -17.70 -4.94
C LEU A 129 -1.49 -16.85 -4.33
N ARG A 130 -1.12 -15.89 -3.47
CA ARG A 130 -2.04 -15.02 -2.74
C ARG A 130 -2.10 -13.61 -3.33
N ARG A 131 -0.94 -13.07 -3.70
CA ARG A 131 -0.79 -11.75 -4.34
C ARG A 131 0.11 -11.81 -5.56
N VAL A 132 -0.23 -11.03 -6.57
CA VAL A 132 0.60 -10.79 -7.74
C VAL A 132 0.66 -9.29 -8.00
N SER A 133 1.87 -8.73 -8.09
CA SER A 133 2.12 -7.37 -8.52
C SER A 133 3.01 -7.39 -9.76
N LEU A 134 2.49 -6.90 -10.89
CA LEU A 134 3.21 -6.88 -12.16
C LEU A 134 3.39 -5.42 -12.60
N SER A 135 4.62 -5.02 -12.89
CA SER A 135 4.96 -3.76 -13.53
C SER A 135 5.78 -4.04 -14.77
N GLY A 136 5.58 -3.29 -15.86
CA GLY A 136 6.44 -3.45 -17.04
C GLY A 136 5.85 -3.03 -18.37
N SER A 137 6.46 -3.53 -19.44
CA SER A 137 6.01 -3.31 -20.81
C SER A 137 4.73 -4.09 -21.14
N THR A 138 4.08 -3.75 -22.26
CA THR A 138 2.88 -4.46 -22.70
C THR A 138 3.18 -5.93 -23.01
N GLU A 139 4.33 -6.18 -23.63
CA GLU A 139 4.77 -7.52 -24.01
C GLU A 139 5.01 -8.38 -22.77
N LEU A 140 5.75 -7.87 -21.78
CA LEU A 140 6.03 -8.57 -20.54
C LEU A 140 4.73 -8.90 -19.79
N LEU A 141 3.90 -7.88 -19.53
CA LEU A 141 2.66 -8.04 -18.79
C LEU A 141 1.68 -9.00 -19.47
N SER A 142 1.61 -8.98 -20.81
CA SER A 142 0.75 -9.90 -21.58
C SER A 142 1.18 -11.36 -21.42
N VAL A 143 2.50 -11.61 -21.43
CA VAL A 143 3.06 -12.95 -21.18
C VAL A 143 2.76 -13.39 -19.74
N MET A 144 3.03 -12.54 -18.74
CA MET A 144 2.79 -12.89 -17.33
C MET A 144 1.31 -13.17 -17.03
N LEU A 145 0.40 -12.35 -17.55
CA LEU A 145 -1.04 -12.55 -17.41
C LEU A 145 -1.51 -13.82 -18.11
N SER A 146 -0.88 -14.19 -19.23
CA SER A 146 -1.16 -15.45 -19.91
C SER A 146 -0.78 -16.65 -19.05
N HIS A 147 0.38 -16.64 -18.39
CA HIS A 147 0.79 -17.68 -17.44
C HIS A 147 -0.14 -17.76 -16.23
N LEU A 148 -0.58 -16.61 -15.73
CA LEU A 148 -1.53 -16.57 -14.61
C LEU A 148 -2.85 -17.24 -14.99
N ALA A 149 -3.33 -17.02 -16.22
CA ALA A 149 -4.58 -17.52 -16.76
C ALA A 149 -4.56 -19.00 -17.19
N VAL A 150 -3.40 -19.69 -17.15
CA VAL A 150 -3.28 -21.10 -17.59
C VAL A 150 -4.09 -22.06 -16.71
N LYS A 151 -4.11 -21.85 -15.39
CA LYS A 151 -4.80 -22.73 -14.42
C LYS A 151 -5.47 -21.93 -13.30
N PRO A 152 -6.48 -22.49 -12.62
CA PRO A 152 -7.09 -21.86 -11.45
C PRO A 152 -6.09 -21.53 -10.34
N ARG A 153 -6.29 -20.36 -9.72
CA ARG A 153 -5.51 -19.76 -8.63
C ARG A 153 -6.46 -19.55 -7.45
N PRO A 154 -6.78 -20.60 -6.67
CA PRO A 154 -7.85 -20.55 -5.67
C PRO A 154 -7.54 -19.64 -4.47
N TRP A 155 -6.30 -19.20 -4.34
CA TRP A 155 -5.84 -18.32 -3.26
C TRP A 155 -5.51 -16.90 -3.72
N LEU A 156 -5.53 -16.61 -5.02
CA LEU A 156 -5.17 -15.28 -5.51
C LEU A 156 -6.29 -14.30 -5.18
N GLN A 157 -6.01 -13.41 -4.24
CA GLN A 157 -6.94 -12.41 -3.72
C GLN A 157 -6.63 -11.00 -4.20
N HIS A 158 -5.37 -10.74 -4.57
CA HIS A 158 -4.90 -9.41 -4.96
C HIS A 158 -4.06 -9.46 -6.24
N LEU A 159 -4.52 -8.74 -7.26
CA LEU A 159 -3.78 -8.49 -8.50
C LEU A 159 -3.50 -6.99 -8.63
N ALA A 160 -2.24 -6.61 -8.76
CA ALA A 160 -1.81 -5.26 -9.06
C ALA A 160 -1.10 -5.20 -10.41
N LEU A 161 -1.48 -4.26 -11.27
CA LEU A 161 -0.88 -4.03 -12.57
C LEU A 161 -0.40 -2.58 -12.70
N SER A 162 0.85 -2.41 -13.12
CA SER A 162 1.49 -1.12 -13.37
C SER A 162 2.05 -1.07 -14.78
N ARG A 163 1.56 -0.14 -15.60
CA ARG A 163 2.07 0.09 -16.95
C ARG A 163 2.12 1.59 -17.25
N PRO A 164 3.26 2.25 -17.04
CA PRO A 164 3.32 3.70 -17.06
C PRO A 164 3.00 4.30 -18.45
N HIS A 165 3.33 3.62 -19.55
CA HIS A 165 3.15 4.15 -20.90
C HIS A 165 2.74 3.05 -21.90
N SER A 166 1.55 3.16 -22.50
CA SER A 166 1.18 2.37 -23.69
C SER A 166 -0.05 2.89 -24.42
N SER A 167 -0.04 2.83 -25.76
CA SER A 167 -1.22 3.14 -26.58
C SER A 167 -2.13 1.94 -26.83
N SER A 168 -1.70 0.72 -26.50
CA SER A 168 -2.44 -0.51 -26.80
C SER A 168 -3.14 -1.07 -25.57
N MET A 169 -4.29 -1.71 -25.79
CA MET A 169 -4.98 -2.46 -24.73
C MET A 169 -4.11 -3.63 -24.26
N LEU A 170 -3.89 -3.78 -22.95
CA LEU A 170 -3.11 -4.90 -22.39
C LEU A 170 -3.94 -6.19 -22.37
N VAL A 171 -5.14 -6.11 -21.80
CA VAL A 171 -6.04 -7.26 -21.63
C VAL A 171 -7.24 -7.09 -22.55
N ASP A 172 -7.26 -7.89 -23.61
CA ASP A 172 -8.43 -8.05 -24.45
C ASP A 172 -9.56 -8.83 -23.72
N PRO A 173 -10.81 -8.78 -24.21
CA PRO A 173 -11.92 -9.49 -23.57
C PRO A 173 -11.69 -10.99 -23.38
N GLY A 174 -10.98 -11.66 -24.30
CA GLY A 174 -10.74 -13.10 -24.22
C GLY A 174 -9.75 -13.47 -23.11
N LEU A 175 -8.68 -12.69 -22.93
CA LEU A 175 -7.78 -12.84 -21.78
C LEU A 175 -8.49 -12.47 -20.47
N GLY A 176 -9.35 -11.44 -20.47
CA GLY A 176 -10.16 -11.06 -19.30
C GLY A 176 -11.09 -12.17 -18.82
N GLU A 177 -11.75 -12.88 -19.74
CA GLU A 177 -12.58 -14.06 -19.41
C GLU A 177 -11.75 -15.18 -18.79
N LYS A 178 -10.57 -15.49 -19.36
CA LYS A 178 -9.66 -16.51 -18.82
C LYS A 178 -9.16 -16.15 -17.43
N LEU A 179 -8.78 -14.89 -17.21
CA LEU A 179 -8.35 -14.39 -15.90
C LEU A 179 -9.48 -14.52 -14.87
N THR A 180 -10.72 -14.21 -15.25
CA THR A 180 -11.88 -14.38 -14.36
C THR A 180 -12.09 -15.82 -13.93
N VAL A 181 -11.95 -16.78 -14.86
CA VAL A 181 -12.02 -18.21 -14.54
C VAL A 181 -10.82 -18.66 -13.68
N ALA A 182 -9.63 -18.16 -14.00
CA ALA A 182 -8.41 -18.50 -13.30
C ALA A 182 -8.33 -17.90 -11.89
N THR A 183 -9.06 -16.83 -11.58
CA THR A 183 -8.91 -16.10 -10.31
C THR A 183 -10.24 -16.01 -9.53
N PRO A 184 -10.87 -17.15 -9.19
CA PRO A 184 -12.23 -17.18 -8.63
C PRO A 184 -12.36 -16.45 -7.29
N HIS A 185 -11.26 -16.15 -6.60
CA HIS A 185 -11.26 -15.44 -5.32
C HIS A 185 -10.56 -14.07 -5.37
N LEU A 186 -10.38 -13.49 -6.56
CA LEU A 186 -9.81 -12.16 -6.70
C LEU A 186 -10.76 -11.10 -6.10
N GLU A 187 -10.31 -10.45 -5.02
CA GLU A 187 -11.06 -9.46 -4.26
C GLU A 187 -10.55 -8.03 -4.50
N VAL A 188 -9.24 -7.86 -4.66
CA VAL A 188 -8.59 -6.55 -4.84
C VAL A 188 -7.92 -6.48 -6.21
N LEU A 189 -8.23 -5.42 -6.96
CA LEU A 189 -7.59 -5.12 -8.23
C LEU A 189 -7.00 -3.71 -8.20
N ASP A 190 -5.68 -3.59 -8.32
CA ASP A 190 -5.00 -2.30 -8.39
C ASP A 190 -4.45 -2.05 -9.80
N LEU A 191 -4.76 -0.88 -10.33
CA LEU A 191 -4.47 -0.50 -11.71
C LEU A 191 -3.73 0.83 -11.75
N LEU A 192 -2.46 0.81 -12.15
CA LEU A 192 -1.64 1.99 -12.38
C LEU A 192 -1.27 2.08 -13.86
N GLY A 193 -1.65 3.18 -14.51
CA GLY A 193 -1.37 3.41 -15.93
C GLY A 193 -2.60 3.34 -16.82
N ILE A 194 -2.41 3.03 -18.11
CA ILE A 194 -3.44 3.25 -19.15
C ILE A 194 -3.76 2.02 -19.94
N ASN A 195 -4.98 1.94 -20.49
CA ASN A 195 -5.45 0.89 -21.40
C ASN A 195 -5.19 -0.53 -20.87
N LEU A 196 -5.32 -0.79 -19.57
CA LEU A 196 -5.03 -2.10 -19.00
C LEU A 196 -6.14 -3.09 -19.33
N PHE A 197 -7.40 -2.68 -19.21
CA PHE A 197 -8.55 -3.56 -19.40
C PHE A 197 -9.64 -2.94 -20.29
N ASP A 198 -10.13 -3.71 -21.26
CA ASP A 198 -11.33 -3.38 -22.06
C ASP A 198 -12.55 -4.15 -21.52
N ARG A 199 -13.55 -3.42 -21.01
CA ARG A 199 -14.85 -3.95 -20.53
C ARG A 199 -14.75 -5.07 -19.49
N PHE A 200 -13.61 -5.20 -18.84
CA PHE A 200 -13.37 -6.21 -17.83
C PHE A 200 -14.33 -6.04 -16.65
N ALA A 201 -14.81 -7.16 -16.13
CA ALA A 201 -15.64 -7.23 -14.94
C ALA A 201 -15.35 -8.52 -14.21
N HIS A 202 -15.04 -8.43 -12.93
CA HIS A 202 -14.80 -9.59 -12.09
C HIS A 202 -15.94 -9.73 -11.07
N PRO A 203 -16.56 -10.93 -10.93
CA PRO A 203 -17.72 -11.10 -10.05
C PRO A 203 -17.38 -10.91 -8.57
N ASN A 204 -16.13 -11.15 -8.18
CA ASN A 204 -15.69 -11.14 -6.77
C ASN A 204 -14.80 -9.95 -6.40
N VAL A 205 -14.42 -9.09 -7.36
CA VAL A 205 -13.65 -7.88 -7.03
C VAL A 205 -14.53 -6.94 -6.22
N ARG A 206 -14.04 -6.64 -5.02
CA ARG A 206 -14.67 -5.84 -3.97
C ARG A 206 -14.03 -4.48 -3.83
N GLU A 207 -12.74 -4.38 -4.12
CA GLU A 207 -11.95 -3.15 -4.05
C GLU A 207 -11.20 -2.94 -5.36
N LEU A 208 -11.27 -1.72 -5.87
CA LEU A 208 -10.62 -1.31 -7.11
C LEU A 208 -9.76 -0.08 -6.84
N GLY A 209 -8.44 -0.26 -6.82
CA GLY A 209 -7.48 0.83 -6.80
C GLY A 209 -7.17 1.27 -8.23
N ILE A 210 -7.29 2.57 -8.52
CA ILE A 210 -6.92 3.15 -9.80
C ILE A 210 -6.02 4.33 -9.56
N THR A 211 -4.88 4.34 -10.23
CA THR A 211 -4.02 5.51 -10.37
C THR A 211 -3.86 5.83 -11.84
N GLY A 212 -4.32 7.03 -12.18
CA GLY A 212 -4.26 7.59 -13.51
C GLY A 212 -5.52 7.38 -14.34
N PHE A 213 -5.34 7.51 -15.65
CA PHE A 213 -6.41 7.68 -16.62
C PHE A 213 -6.61 6.42 -17.45
N GLU A 214 -7.85 6.14 -17.85
CA GLU A 214 -8.18 5.08 -18.82
C GLU A 214 -7.55 3.71 -18.52
N SER A 215 -7.20 3.43 -17.25
CA SER A 215 -6.67 2.13 -16.83
C SER A 215 -7.67 1.02 -17.14
N ILE A 216 -8.97 1.33 -17.05
CA ILE A 216 -10.07 0.45 -17.36
C ILE A 216 -11.19 1.21 -18.08
N ASP A 217 -11.66 0.69 -19.21
CA ASP A 217 -12.89 1.17 -19.86
C ASP A 217 -14.07 0.30 -19.43
N LEU A 218 -14.99 0.86 -18.65
CA LEU A 218 -16.19 0.15 -18.20
C LEU A 218 -17.40 0.35 -19.12
N VAL A 219 -17.29 1.13 -20.20
CA VAL A 219 -18.41 1.44 -21.07
C VAL A 219 -18.85 0.18 -21.83
N GLY A 220 -20.09 -0.25 -21.55
CA GLY A 220 -20.71 -1.39 -22.24
C GLY A 220 -20.27 -2.78 -21.75
N GLY A 221 -19.46 -2.89 -20.69
CA GLY A 221 -19.09 -4.19 -20.10
C GLY A 221 -20.19 -4.79 -19.19
N ALA A 222 -19.86 -5.81 -18.41
CA ALA A 222 -20.73 -6.37 -17.35
C ALA A 222 -20.51 -5.69 -15.98
N PRO A 223 -21.51 -5.55 -15.10
CA PRO A 223 -21.34 -4.79 -13.85
C PRO A 223 -20.37 -5.48 -12.89
N PHE A 224 -19.61 -4.69 -12.13
CA PHE A 224 -18.92 -5.16 -10.93
C PHE A 224 -19.91 -5.29 -9.78
N ALA A 225 -20.58 -6.44 -9.71
CA ALA A 225 -21.66 -6.67 -8.75
C ALA A 225 -21.21 -6.60 -7.29
N ALA A 226 -19.95 -6.98 -6.99
CA ALA A 226 -19.39 -7.00 -5.64
C ALA A 226 -18.53 -5.77 -5.27
N LEU A 227 -18.23 -4.88 -6.24
CA LEU A 227 -17.34 -3.75 -6.02
C LEU A 227 -18.00 -2.72 -5.11
N HIS A 228 -17.48 -2.62 -3.88
CA HIS A 228 -18.04 -1.79 -2.83
C HIS A 228 -17.11 -0.63 -2.43
N ALA A 229 -15.83 -0.69 -2.78
CA ALA A 229 -14.84 0.35 -2.54
C ALA A 229 -14.04 0.68 -3.81
N ILE A 230 -13.85 1.97 -4.09
CA ILE A 230 -12.89 2.46 -5.09
C ILE A 230 -11.88 3.34 -4.37
N ASP A 231 -10.58 3.08 -4.57
CA ASP A 231 -9.50 3.99 -4.26
C ASP A 231 -9.03 4.63 -5.56
N PHE A 232 -9.24 5.93 -5.72
CA PHE A 232 -9.01 6.63 -6.98
C PHE A 232 -8.00 7.77 -6.81
N ALA A 233 -7.00 7.75 -7.69
CA ALA A 233 -6.04 8.82 -7.91
C ALA A 233 -6.01 9.24 -9.39
N PHE A 234 -6.12 10.54 -9.67
CA PHE A 234 -5.87 11.18 -10.95
C PHE A 234 -4.37 11.21 -11.27
N ASP A 235 -4.06 11.24 -12.56
CA ASP A 235 -2.71 11.46 -13.08
C ASP A 235 -2.73 12.77 -13.90
N GLY A 236 -2.37 13.86 -13.24
CA GLY A 236 -2.39 15.21 -13.80
C GLY A 236 -3.77 15.63 -14.35
N ASP A 237 -3.78 16.24 -15.54
CA ASP A 237 -4.98 16.79 -16.17
C ASP A 237 -5.81 15.76 -16.98
N ARG A 238 -5.51 14.46 -16.84
CA ARG A 238 -6.04 13.43 -17.74
C ARG A 238 -7.43 12.92 -17.32
N PRO A 239 -8.40 12.75 -18.24
CA PRO A 239 -9.80 12.52 -17.89
C PRO A 239 -10.05 11.25 -17.06
N THR A 240 -11.12 11.27 -16.27
CA THR A 240 -11.58 10.14 -15.45
C THR A 240 -11.95 8.93 -16.33
N PRO A 241 -11.59 7.69 -15.94
CA PRO A 241 -11.93 6.50 -16.71
C PRO A 241 -13.44 6.41 -16.99
N ARG A 242 -13.78 6.12 -18.25
CA ARG A 242 -15.17 6.17 -18.71
C ARG A 242 -15.98 5.06 -18.04
N GLY A 243 -17.14 5.44 -17.51
CA GLY A 243 -18.08 4.51 -16.87
C GLY A 243 -17.68 4.04 -15.46
N LEU A 244 -16.51 4.45 -14.92
CA LEU A 244 -16.06 4.08 -13.58
C LEU A 244 -17.10 4.43 -12.50
N PHE A 245 -17.68 5.62 -12.60
CA PHE A 245 -18.68 6.13 -11.67
C PHE A 245 -20.10 6.08 -12.21
N ALA A 246 -20.41 5.13 -13.09
CA ALA A 246 -21.79 4.90 -13.53
C ALA A 246 -22.49 3.91 -12.58
N PRO A 247 -23.63 4.26 -11.95
CA PRO A 247 -24.32 3.38 -10.98
C PRO A 247 -24.67 1.99 -11.51
N SER A 248 -24.97 1.87 -12.81
CA SER A 248 -25.25 0.59 -13.46
C SER A 248 -24.02 -0.30 -13.60
N ARG A 249 -22.81 0.24 -13.47
CA ARG A 249 -21.53 -0.47 -13.55
C ARG A 249 -21.05 -0.92 -12.19
N VAL A 250 -21.32 -0.11 -11.16
CA VAL A 250 -20.86 -0.31 -9.79
C VAL A 250 -22.02 -0.22 -8.78
N PRO A 251 -23.06 -1.06 -8.90
CA PRO A 251 -24.29 -0.93 -8.10
C PRO A 251 -24.07 -1.10 -6.59
N ALA A 252 -23.01 -1.82 -6.20
CA ALA A 252 -22.64 -2.07 -4.81
C ALA A 252 -21.67 -1.03 -4.23
N LEU A 253 -21.20 -0.03 -5.00
CA LEU A 253 -20.21 0.94 -4.52
C LEU A 253 -20.77 1.76 -3.34
N ARG A 254 -20.04 1.77 -2.22
CA ARG A 254 -20.40 2.47 -0.97
C ARG A 254 -19.27 3.32 -0.41
N ARG A 255 -18.01 3.01 -0.73
CA ARG A 255 -16.82 3.71 -0.25
C ARG A 255 -16.05 4.29 -1.44
N LEU A 256 -15.71 5.57 -1.35
CA LEU A 256 -14.82 6.24 -2.29
C LEU A 256 -13.66 6.83 -1.49
N CYS A 257 -12.45 6.36 -1.78
CA CYS A 257 -11.20 6.85 -1.22
C CYS A 257 -10.44 7.62 -2.30
N CYS A 258 -10.05 8.85 -1.99
CA CYS A 258 -9.25 9.70 -2.86
C CYS A 258 -8.16 10.40 -2.06
N THR A 259 -7.61 9.72 -1.06
CA THR A 259 -6.57 10.26 -0.15
C THR A 259 -5.22 10.40 -0.84
N ARG A 260 -5.00 9.67 -1.94
CA ARG A 260 -3.82 9.75 -2.80
C ARG A 260 -3.80 10.98 -3.72
N GLU A 261 -4.92 11.71 -3.80
CA GLU A 261 -5.05 12.91 -4.63
C GLU A 261 -4.59 14.17 -3.93
N GLU A 262 -3.28 14.43 -3.93
CA GLU A 262 -2.71 15.59 -3.26
C GLU A 262 -1.93 16.49 -4.25
N PRO A 263 -2.36 17.76 -4.49
CA PRO A 263 -3.56 18.42 -4.00
C PRO A 263 -4.86 17.92 -4.66
N GLY A 264 -5.92 17.71 -3.89
CA GLY A 264 -7.22 17.21 -4.36
C GLY A 264 -8.07 18.16 -5.20
N ARG A 265 -7.49 19.21 -5.79
CA ARG A 265 -8.26 20.30 -6.44
C ARG A 265 -9.23 19.78 -7.49
N ARG A 266 -8.74 18.89 -8.36
CA ARG A 266 -9.54 18.32 -9.43
C ARG A 266 -10.64 17.42 -8.90
N LEU A 267 -10.32 16.57 -7.93
CA LEU A 267 -11.29 15.73 -7.25
C LEU A 267 -12.47 16.57 -6.76
N PHE A 268 -12.22 17.68 -6.06
CA PHE A 268 -13.27 18.50 -5.46
C PHE A 268 -14.23 19.09 -6.50
N GLU A 269 -13.72 19.46 -7.67
CA GLU A 269 -14.54 19.92 -8.80
C GLU A 269 -15.41 18.79 -9.38
N GLU A 270 -14.88 17.57 -9.41
CA GLU A 270 -15.60 16.40 -9.95
C GLU A 270 -16.59 15.77 -8.95
N LEU A 271 -16.37 15.89 -7.63
CA LEU A 271 -17.21 15.27 -6.58
C LEU A 271 -18.70 15.54 -6.79
N GLY A 272 -19.07 16.78 -7.11
CA GLY A 272 -20.47 17.15 -7.33
C GLY A 272 -21.10 16.50 -8.57
N SER A 273 -20.29 16.06 -9.53
CA SER A 273 -20.75 15.47 -10.80
C SER A 273 -20.72 13.95 -10.83
N LEU A 274 -20.24 13.30 -9.76
CA LEU A 274 -20.21 11.84 -9.66
C LEU A 274 -21.62 11.26 -9.75
N ALA A 275 -21.89 10.44 -10.78
CA ALA A 275 -23.19 9.81 -10.94
C ALA A 275 -23.50 8.79 -9.82
N VAL A 276 -22.48 8.31 -9.08
CA VAL A 276 -22.60 7.47 -7.89
C VAL A 276 -22.82 8.25 -6.59
N ALA A 277 -22.93 9.58 -6.59
CA ALA A 277 -23.04 10.37 -5.35
C ALA A 277 -24.15 9.86 -4.40
N ALA A 278 -25.30 9.44 -4.95
CA ALA A 278 -26.44 8.97 -4.17
C ALA A 278 -26.22 7.63 -3.42
N GLN A 279 -25.19 6.84 -3.78
CA GLN A 279 -24.90 5.54 -3.16
C GLN A 279 -23.68 5.58 -2.22
N ILE A 280 -22.89 6.65 -2.22
CA ILE A 280 -21.72 6.78 -1.36
C ILE A 280 -22.17 6.95 0.10
N THR A 281 -21.61 6.11 0.96
CA THR A 281 -21.82 6.13 2.42
C THR A 281 -20.57 6.53 3.18
N GLN A 282 -19.39 6.31 2.60
CA GLN A 282 -18.09 6.68 3.15
C GLN A 282 -17.28 7.38 2.06
N LEU A 283 -16.83 8.59 2.36
CA LEU A 283 -15.98 9.38 1.48
C LEU A 283 -14.70 9.75 2.24
N GLU A 284 -13.55 9.37 1.69
CA GLU A 284 -12.25 9.76 2.19
C GLU A 284 -11.57 10.65 1.16
N ILE A 285 -11.16 11.85 1.55
CA ILE A 285 -10.56 12.84 0.67
C ILE A 285 -9.22 13.32 1.21
N SER A 286 -8.42 13.89 0.31
CA SER A 286 -7.18 14.60 0.63
C SER A 286 -7.42 15.92 1.36
N SER A 287 -6.34 16.66 1.59
CA SER A 287 -6.39 17.86 2.42
C SER A 287 -7.19 19.02 1.80
N ILE A 288 -7.79 19.84 2.67
CA ILE A 288 -8.54 21.04 2.26
C ILE A 288 -7.67 22.25 2.51
N ARG A 289 -7.28 22.94 1.42
CA ARG A 289 -6.23 23.96 1.45
C ARG A 289 -6.75 25.38 1.23
N SER A 290 -8.03 25.53 0.91
CA SER A 290 -8.64 26.84 0.65
C SER A 290 -10.14 26.87 0.94
N PRO A 291 -10.72 28.07 1.13
CA PRO A 291 -12.18 28.24 1.21
C PRO A 291 -12.91 27.74 -0.05
N ARG A 292 -12.25 27.78 -1.22
CA ARG A 292 -12.79 27.23 -2.46
C ARG A 292 -12.90 25.71 -2.38
N ASP A 293 -11.86 25.02 -1.91
CA ASP A 293 -11.88 23.56 -1.73
C ASP A 293 -13.00 23.17 -0.77
N HIS A 294 -13.13 23.88 0.36
CA HIS A 294 -14.23 23.67 1.31
C HIS A 294 -15.60 23.83 0.64
N ALA A 295 -15.82 24.90 -0.14
CA ALA A 295 -17.08 25.12 -0.84
C ALA A 295 -17.39 24.03 -1.88
N LEU A 296 -16.37 23.55 -2.61
CA LEU A 296 -16.52 22.48 -3.59
C LEU A 296 -16.86 21.13 -2.92
N VAL A 297 -16.13 20.78 -1.85
CA VAL A 297 -16.41 19.57 -1.06
C VAL A 297 -17.81 19.63 -0.45
N GLN A 298 -18.19 20.78 0.13
CA GLN A 298 -19.53 20.98 0.69
C GLN A 298 -20.62 20.77 -0.38
N ALA A 299 -20.47 21.37 -1.55
CA ALA A 299 -21.41 21.20 -2.66
C ALA A 299 -21.46 19.74 -3.17
N GLY A 300 -20.32 19.02 -3.09
CA GLY A 300 -20.23 17.60 -3.40
C GLY A 300 -21.01 16.73 -2.42
N ILE A 301 -20.76 16.89 -1.11
CA ILE A 301 -21.42 16.07 -0.07
C ILE A 301 -22.91 16.38 0.06
N ASP A 302 -23.37 17.59 -0.26
CA ASP A 302 -24.80 17.93 -0.30
C ASP A 302 -25.59 17.06 -1.30
N ARG A 303 -24.91 16.47 -2.30
CA ARG A 303 -25.49 15.55 -3.28
C ARG A 303 -25.39 14.07 -2.88
N MET A 304 -24.86 13.77 -1.69
CA MET A 304 -24.65 12.42 -1.18
C MET A 304 -25.60 12.12 -0.01
N PRO A 305 -26.92 11.96 -0.25
CA PRO A 305 -27.92 11.79 0.82
C PRO A 305 -27.68 10.58 1.72
N MET A 306 -26.87 9.61 1.28
CA MET A 306 -26.54 8.40 2.03
C MET A 306 -25.22 8.51 2.80
N LEU A 307 -24.51 9.63 2.72
CA LEU A 307 -23.21 9.81 3.36
C LEU A 307 -23.32 9.73 4.88
N ARG A 308 -22.53 8.82 5.46
CA ARG A 308 -22.44 8.56 6.90
C ARG A 308 -21.10 9.00 7.48
N GLU A 309 -20.05 8.98 6.67
CA GLU A 309 -18.72 9.38 7.10
C GLU A 309 -18.02 10.17 5.98
N LEU A 310 -17.50 11.34 6.35
CA LEU A 310 -16.54 12.11 5.57
C LEU A 310 -15.23 12.12 6.37
N SER A 311 -14.16 11.58 5.80
CA SER A 311 -12.83 11.60 6.39
C SER A 311 -11.89 12.46 5.54
N ILE A 312 -11.24 13.43 6.18
CA ILE A 312 -10.20 14.25 5.59
C ILE A 312 -8.87 13.70 6.09
N ALA A 313 -8.12 13.06 5.20
CA ALA A 313 -6.92 12.29 5.56
C ALA A 313 -5.80 13.14 6.13
N ARG A 314 -5.74 14.42 5.75
CA ARG A 314 -4.67 15.34 6.12
C ARG A 314 -5.22 16.74 6.39
N ALA A 315 -4.67 17.41 7.40
CA ALA A 315 -4.90 18.82 7.66
C ALA A 315 -3.54 19.49 7.91
N TYR A 316 -3.40 20.75 7.53
CA TYR A 316 -2.15 21.50 7.73
C TYR A 316 -2.44 22.76 8.52
N ALA A 317 -1.64 23.04 9.55
CA ALA A 317 -1.87 24.15 10.47
C ALA A 317 -1.93 25.52 9.75
N MET A 318 -1.14 25.68 8.68
CA MET A 318 -1.05 26.94 7.92
C MET A 318 -2.35 27.35 7.22
N TYR A 319 -3.26 26.41 6.93
CA TYR A 319 -4.56 26.71 6.32
C TYR A 319 -5.64 27.02 7.35
N GLY A 320 -5.29 27.04 8.63
CA GLY A 320 -6.20 27.27 9.72
C GLY A 320 -7.13 26.09 9.98
N ARG A 321 -8.19 26.32 10.76
CA ARG A 321 -9.22 25.31 10.99
C ARG A 321 -10.13 25.27 9.77
N VAL A 322 -10.28 24.07 9.20
CA VAL A 322 -11.32 23.81 8.20
C VAL A 322 -12.66 24.13 8.85
N GLU A 323 -13.48 24.94 8.17
CA GLU A 323 -14.85 25.21 8.62
C GLU A 323 -15.63 23.91 8.81
N GLU A 324 -16.61 23.92 9.70
CA GLU A 324 -17.42 22.73 9.95
C GLU A 324 -18.28 22.41 8.72
N PHE A 325 -17.95 21.29 8.05
CA PHE A 325 -18.82 20.71 7.04
C PHE A 325 -20.20 20.40 7.62
N ARG A 326 -21.22 20.74 6.85
CA ARG A 326 -22.61 20.53 7.24
C ARG A 326 -23.18 19.38 6.41
N HIS A 327 -23.51 18.28 7.07
CA HIS A 327 -24.25 17.19 6.44
C HIS A 327 -25.29 16.64 7.42
N PRO A 328 -26.54 16.35 7.00
CA PRO A 328 -27.59 15.97 7.94
C PRO A 328 -27.30 14.70 8.76
N TRP A 329 -26.46 13.80 8.23
CA TRP A 329 -26.19 12.50 8.85
C TRP A 329 -24.72 12.07 8.87
N ALA A 330 -23.81 12.82 8.23
CA ALA A 330 -22.42 12.36 8.13
C ALA A 330 -21.63 12.82 9.34
N ARG A 331 -20.85 11.90 9.91
CA ARG A 331 -19.77 12.24 10.83
C ARG A 331 -18.58 12.74 10.01
N VAL A 332 -18.09 13.93 10.34
CA VAL A 332 -16.90 14.50 9.75
C VAL A 332 -15.71 14.16 10.64
N LYS A 333 -14.71 13.48 10.09
CA LYS A 333 -13.42 13.22 10.72
C LYS A 333 -12.37 14.03 9.99
N VAL A 334 -11.55 14.74 10.75
CA VAL A 334 -10.41 15.49 10.23
C VAL A 334 -9.19 15.00 10.99
N ALA A 335 -8.13 14.62 10.27
CA ALA A 335 -6.85 14.32 10.88
C ALA A 335 -6.36 15.52 11.72
N PRO A 336 -5.60 15.30 12.80
CA PRO A 336 -4.91 16.39 13.49
C PRO A 336 -4.09 17.22 12.50
N PRO A 337 -4.04 18.55 12.65
CA PRO A 337 -3.29 19.39 11.72
C PRO A 337 -1.79 19.13 11.88
N SER A 338 -1.14 18.75 10.78
CA SER A 338 0.31 18.65 10.68
C SER A 338 0.94 20.03 10.89
N PRO A 339 2.06 20.11 11.64
CA PRO A 339 2.76 21.37 11.88
C PRO A 339 3.60 21.82 10.68
N TRP A 340 3.90 20.93 9.72
CA TRP A 340 4.59 21.28 8.48
C TRP A 340 3.61 21.77 7.41
N PRO A 341 4.07 22.57 6.44
CA PRO A 341 3.30 22.89 5.24
C PRO A 341 3.22 21.67 4.30
N PRO A 342 2.26 21.62 3.35
CA PRO A 342 2.26 20.58 2.35
C PRO A 342 3.46 20.67 1.42
N ARG A 343 3.81 19.54 0.80
CA ARG A 343 4.98 19.40 -0.08
C ARG A 343 5.13 20.52 -1.11
N GLU A 344 4.07 20.86 -1.84
CA GLU A 344 4.15 21.84 -2.92
C GLU A 344 4.19 23.31 -2.45
N ALA A 345 3.98 23.56 -1.15
CA ALA A 345 4.23 24.86 -0.54
C ALA A 345 5.70 25.05 -0.12
N LEU A 346 6.53 24.01 -0.25
CA LEU A 346 7.96 24.07 0.03
C LEU A 346 8.73 24.34 -1.27
N ASP A 347 9.21 25.58 -1.43
CA ASP A 347 10.14 25.98 -2.49
C ASP A 347 11.58 26.16 -1.96
N GLN A 348 11.80 25.88 -0.68
CA GLN A 348 13.05 26.17 0.02
C GLN A 348 13.84 24.90 0.34
N LEU A 349 15.15 25.01 0.15
CA LEU A 349 16.11 24.06 0.68
C LEU A 349 16.42 24.40 2.13
N LEU A 350 16.44 23.40 3.00
CA LEU A 350 16.94 23.56 4.35
C LEU A 350 18.46 23.61 4.30
N VAL A 351 19.04 24.79 4.54
CA VAL A 351 20.50 24.97 4.60
C VAL A 351 20.96 25.01 6.05
N ILE A 352 21.73 24.00 6.46
CA ILE A 352 22.34 23.92 7.79
C ILE A 352 23.85 23.82 7.63
N ASP A 353 24.59 24.83 8.09
CA ASP A 353 26.06 24.85 8.05
C ASP A 353 26.65 24.59 6.65
N GLY A 354 25.94 25.00 5.59
CA GLY A 354 26.33 24.80 4.19
C GLY A 354 25.92 23.45 3.60
N PHE A 355 25.32 22.56 4.39
CA PHE A 355 24.63 21.37 3.89
C PHE A 355 23.20 21.75 3.47
N SER A 356 22.78 21.30 2.29
CA SER A 356 21.45 21.56 1.76
C SER A 356 20.64 20.28 1.71
N ALA A 357 19.45 20.28 2.31
CA ALA A 357 18.49 19.18 2.25
C ALA A 357 17.19 19.64 1.59
N ASP A 358 16.57 18.74 0.83
CA ASP A 358 15.24 18.97 0.28
C ASP A 358 14.18 18.78 1.39
N LEU A 359 13.47 19.85 1.72
CA LEU A 359 12.40 19.80 2.72
C LEU A 359 11.16 19.04 2.21
N ALA A 360 10.93 19.04 0.90
CA ALA A 360 9.77 18.35 0.32
C ALA A 360 9.85 16.85 0.57
N GLU A 361 11.04 16.27 0.39
CA GLU A 361 11.26 14.85 0.64
C GLU A 361 11.25 14.50 2.13
N LEU A 362 11.70 15.41 3.00
CA LEU A 362 11.52 15.25 4.44
C LEU A 362 10.04 15.25 4.83
N VAL A 363 9.21 16.09 4.19
CA VAL A 363 7.76 16.08 4.41
C VAL A 363 7.13 14.78 3.93
N ASP A 364 7.53 14.24 2.78
CA ASP A 364 7.03 12.94 2.31
C ASP A 364 7.26 11.84 3.38
N VAL A 365 8.48 11.78 3.94
CA VAL A 365 8.84 10.83 5.01
C VAL A 365 8.03 11.07 6.28
N LEU A 366 7.82 12.32 6.67
CA LEU A 366 7.03 12.66 7.85
C LEU A 366 5.55 12.30 7.65
N GLU A 367 4.97 12.56 6.48
CA GLU A 367 3.59 12.21 6.18
C GLU A 367 3.35 10.69 6.24
N GLU A 368 4.38 9.89 5.96
CA GLU A 368 4.32 8.43 6.06
C GLU A 368 4.51 7.92 7.50
N GLN A 369 5.48 8.45 8.24
CA GLN A 369 5.97 7.82 9.47
C GLN A 369 5.62 8.56 10.78
N TYR A 370 5.08 9.80 10.71
CA TYR A 370 4.96 10.65 11.90
C TYR A 370 4.07 10.09 13.01
N GLU A 371 2.96 9.45 12.67
CA GLU A 371 2.02 8.92 13.67
C GLU A 371 2.63 7.78 14.49
N ASP A 372 3.56 7.02 13.91
CA ASP A 372 4.26 5.91 14.56
C ASP A 372 5.46 6.36 15.42
N LEU A 373 5.85 7.64 15.32
CA LEU A 373 6.94 8.17 16.10
C LEU A 373 6.60 8.23 17.61
N PRO A 374 7.57 7.90 18.49
CA PRO A 374 7.45 8.19 19.91
C PRO A 374 7.20 9.67 20.18
N GLU A 375 6.38 9.97 21.20
CA GLU A 375 5.96 11.32 21.55
C GLU A 375 7.10 12.36 21.66
N PRO A 376 8.30 12.05 22.23
CA PRO A 376 9.40 13.00 22.28
C PRO A 376 9.90 13.45 20.89
N HIS A 377 9.86 12.56 19.89
CA HIS A 377 10.25 12.86 18.52
C HIS A 377 9.18 13.67 17.80
N ARG A 378 7.89 13.33 17.98
CA ARG A 378 6.76 14.13 17.47
C ARG A 378 6.78 15.56 18.00
N SER A 379 7.00 15.72 19.30
CA SER A 379 7.16 17.02 19.96
C SER A 379 8.35 17.82 19.41
N THR A 380 9.45 17.14 19.05
CA THR A 380 10.62 17.80 18.44
C THR A 380 10.33 18.29 17.02
N TRP A 381 9.69 17.47 16.20
CA TRP A 381 9.24 17.87 14.86
C TRP A 381 8.23 19.02 14.91
N TYR A 382 7.28 18.97 15.84
CA TYR A 382 6.33 20.07 16.04
C TYR A 382 7.05 21.39 16.35
N ARG A 383 8.01 21.38 17.28
CA ARG A 383 8.82 22.57 17.60
C ARG A 383 9.67 23.03 16.41
N PHE A 384 10.26 22.10 15.66
CA PHE A 384 11.05 22.41 14.47
C PHE A 384 10.24 23.20 13.44
N TRP A 385 9.07 22.67 13.06
CA TRP A 385 8.22 23.31 12.05
C TRP A 385 7.57 24.60 12.55
N THR A 386 7.16 24.65 13.82
CA THR A 386 6.68 25.90 14.44
C THR A 386 7.77 26.97 14.48
N THR A 387 9.02 26.56 14.70
CA THR A 387 10.16 27.47 14.64
C THR A 387 10.27 28.01 13.22
N ILE A 388 10.39 27.14 12.20
CA ILE A 388 10.51 27.52 10.78
C ILE A 388 9.39 28.47 10.33
N ASP A 389 8.12 28.15 10.64
CA ASP A 389 6.97 28.98 10.24
C ASP A 389 7.01 30.39 10.86
N SER A 390 7.56 30.51 12.07
CA SER A 390 7.77 31.81 12.73
C SER A 390 8.99 32.60 12.20
N LEU A 391 9.86 31.98 11.39
CA LEU A 391 11.10 32.60 10.95
C LEU A 391 10.89 33.50 9.73
N GLN A 392 10.71 34.79 10.01
CA GLN A 392 11.22 35.86 9.13
C GLN A 392 12.66 36.27 9.48
N GLY A 393 13.54 35.34 9.92
CA GLY A 393 14.94 35.64 10.28
C GLY A 393 15.79 34.45 10.80
N GLU A 394 17.08 34.69 11.09
CA GLU A 394 18.03 33.71 11.63
C GLU A 394 17.68 33.34 13.09
N GLN A 395 17.09 32.16 13.31
CA GLN A 395 17.02 31.56 14.65
C GLN A 395 17.75 30.22 14.70
N ALA A 396 18.28 29.91 15.89
CA ALA A 396 18.96 28.67 16.15
C ALA A 396 17.98 27.60 16.63
N PHE A 397 17.92 26.47 15.92
CA PHE A 397 17.32 25.24 16.42
C PHE A 397 18.40 24.33 17.03
N ASN A 398 18.04 23.55 18.06
CA ASN A 398 18.99 22.63 18.67
C ASN A 398 19.32 21.46 17.71
N ALA A 399 20.53 21.47 17.16
CA ALA A 399 20.99 20.44 16.21
C ALA A 399 20.94 19.02 16.78
N ALA A 400 21.13 18.83 18.09
CA ALA A 400 21.07 17.51 18.72
C ALA A 400 19.64 16.96 18.78
N ASP A 401 18.66 17.83 19.02
CA ASP A 401 17.25 17.44 19.01
C ASP A 401 16.82 17.04 17.59
N LEU A 402 17.21 17.82 16.58
CA LEU A 402 16.91 17.51 15.18
C LEU A 402 17.60 16.21 14.71
N GLU A 403 18.87 15.98 15.06
CA GLU A 403 19.56 14.73 14.73
C GLU A 403 18.89 13.52 15.36
N SER A 404 18.48 13.65 16.63
CA SER A 404 17.76 12.58 17.34
C SER A 404 16.39 12.29 16.71
N ALA A 405 15.64 13.32 16.31
CA ALA A 405 14.35 13.17 15.63
C ALA A 405 14.48 12.54 14.23
N LEU A 406 15.51 12.92 13.46
CA LEU A 406 15.85 12.29 12.18
C LEU A 406 16.30 10.83 12.37
N GLY A 407 16.96 10.50 13.47
CA GLY A 407 17.37 9.14 13.81
C GLY A 407 16.20 8.17 14.06
N ALA A 408 15.00 8.69 14.34
CA ALA A 408 13.79 7.90 14.54
C ALA A 408 13.02 7.58 13.25
N LEU A 409 13.46 8.13 12.10
CA LEU A 409 12.84 7.92 10.80
C LEU A 409 13.67 6.96 9.93
N VAL A 410 12.99 6.21 9.07
CA VAL A 410 13.59 5.54 7.92
C VAL A 410 13.75 6.57 6.82
N LEU A 411 14.98 7.03 6.61
CA LEU A 411 15.29 8.15 5.73
C LEU A 411 15.81 7.67 4.38
N PRO A 412 15.36 8.28 3.26
CA PRO A 412 16.01 8.07 1.97
C PRO A 412 17.44 8.64 1.99
N PRO A 413 18.34 8.19 1.09
CA PRO A 413 19.78 8.45 1.19
C PRO A 413 20.19 9.93 1.34
N HIS A 414 19.51 10.87 0.68
CA HIS A 414 19.86 12.30 0.78
C HIS A 414 19.35 12.93 2.08
N VAL A 415 18.20 12.53 2.66
CA VAL A 415 17.78 12.98 4.01
C VAL A 415 18.65 12.30 5.07
N ALA A 416 19.06 11.05 4.86
CA ALA A 416 20.01 10.37 5.74
C ALA A 416 21.35 11.11 5.81
N ALA A 417 21.83 11.67 4.69
CA ALA A 417 23.03 12.50 4.66
C ALA A 417 22.92 13.77 5.53
N LEU A 418 21.73 14.36 5.66
CA LEU A 418 21.49 15.48 6.59
C LEU A 418 21.71 15.03 8.05
N ARG A 419 21.13 13.89 8.43
CA ARG A 419 21.30 13.32 9.78
C ARG A 419 22.77 13.07 10.08
N ASP A 420 23.49 12.47 9.14
CA ASP A 420 24.91 12.15 9.31
C ASP A 420 25.78 13.41 9.39
N HIS A 421 25.44 14.45 8.61
CA HIS A 421 26.07 15.77 8.71
C HIS A 421 25.88 16.39 10.10
N LEU A 422 24.66 16.41 10.62
CA LEU A 422 24.35 16.93 11.96
C LEU A 422 25.13 16.17 13.04
N ARG A 423 25.17 14.84 12.95
CA ARG A 423 25.92 13.97 13.87
C ARG A 423 27.41 14.30 13.88
N ALA A 424 28.01 14.51 12.71
CA ALA A 424 29.41 14.89 12.59
C ALA A 424 29.69 16.26 13.24
N ARG A 425 28.81 17.25 13.02
CA ARG A 425 28.96 18.60 13.60
C ARG A 425 28.79 18.61 15.12
N ILE A 426 27.83 17.86 15.65
CA ILE A 426 27.64 17.69 17.10
C ILE A 426 28.90 17.10 17.73
N THR A 427 29.47 16.08 17.09
CA THR A 427 30.72 15.43 17.55
C THR A 427 31.90 16.41 17.54
N GLN A 428 32.07 17.17 16.46
CA GLN A 428 33.12 18.19 16.34
C GLN A 428 33.00 19.28 17.41
N ARG A 429 31.80 19.80 17.66
CA ARG A 429 31.58 20.84 18.70
C ARG A 429 31.91 20.31 20.10
N ARG A 430 31.55 19.06 20.42
CA ARG A 430 31.92 18.42 21.69
C ARG A 430 33.44 18.29 21.83
N GLN A 431 34.14 17.85 20.80
CA GLN A 431 35.61 17.74 20.80
C GLN A 431 36.28 19.10 21.02
N ASN A 432 35.82 20.16 20.34
CA ASN A 432 36.35 21.51 20.51
C ASN A 432 36.10 22.06 21.93
N PHE A 433 34.93 21.80 22.51
CA PHE A 433 34.62 22.19 23.89
C PHE A 433 35.54 21.50 24.90
N PHE A 434 35.74 20.18 24.76
CA PHE A 434 36.68 19.44 25.62
C PHE A 434 38.11 19.91 25.45
N ALA A 435 38.55 20.25 24.24
CA ALA A 435 39.85 20.85 24.02
C ALA A 435 39.99 22.16 24.82
N ILE A 436 39.06 23.11 24.66
CA ILE A 436 39.09 24.38 25.41
C ILE A 436 39.11 24.15 26.93
N MET A 437 38.27 23.24 27.44
CA MET A 437 38.21 22.92 28.86
C MET A 437 39.47 22.22 29.39
N SER A 438 40.23 21.53 28.54
CA SER A 438 41.52 20.92 28.92
C SER A 438 42.68 21.92 28.96
N TRP A 439 42.51 23.10 28.36
CA TRP A 439 43.50 24.19 28.36
C TRP A 439 43.28 25.18 29.52
N LEU A 440 42.08 25.23 30.10
CA LEU A 440 41.73 26.00 31.31
C LEU A 440 42.02 25.19 32.57
#